data_AF-A0A2N2IM37-F1
#
_entry.id   AF-A0A2N2IM37-F1
#
_cell.length_a   1.000
_cell.length_b   1.000
_cell.length_c   1.000
_cell.angle_alpha   90.00
_cell.angle_beta   90.00
_cell.angle_gamma   90.00
#
_symmetry.space_group_name_H-M   'P 1'
#
loop_
_entity.id
_entity.type
_entity.pdbx_description
1 polymer ?
#
loop_
_entity_poly.entity_id
_entity_poly.type
_entity_poly.pdbx_seq_one_letter_code
_entity_poly.pdbx_strand_id
1 'polypeptide(L)'
;ATNGQNALAQSRQFAEAMPLSGIVLTKLDGTAKGGVVLGICDELKVPVRYIGIGERADDLRPFDAEEFVEALLGSADSEENEAA
;
A
#
# COMPACT_ATOMS: atom_id res chain seq x y z
N ALA A 1 -13.36 -9.37 -1.60
CA ALA A 1 -11.94 -8.98 -1.68
C ALA A 1 -11.30 -9.71 -2.86
N THR A 2 -11.30 -9.07 -4.04
CA THR A 2 -10.80 -9.64 -5.31
C THR A 2 -9.79 -8.72 -6.00
N ASN A 3 -9.61 -7.49 -5.49
CA ASN A 3 -8.78 -6.47 -6.13
C ASN A 3 -7.27 -6.70 -5.96
N GLY A 4 -6.83 -7.50 -4.97
CA GLY A 4 -5.41 -7.77 -4.73
C GLY A 4 -4.74 -8.48 -5.90
N GLN A 5 -5.20 -9.68 -6.27
CA GLN A 5 -4.59 -10.39 -7.41
C GLN A 5 -4.82 -9.67 -8.75
N ASN A 6 -5.93 -8.95 -8.88
CA ASN A 6 -6.20 -8.13 -10.07
C ASN A 6 -5.19 -6.98 -10.22
N ALA A 7 -4.79 -6.31 -9.12
CA ALA A 7 -3.87 -5.19 -9.18
C ALA A 7 -2.47 -5.61 -9.67
N LEU A 8 -1.99 -6.81 -9.31
CA LEU A 8 -0.72 -7.33 -9.82
C LEU A 8 -0.78 -7.57 -11.33
N ALA A 9 -1.82 -8.26 -11.80
CA ALA A 9 -2.01 -8.52 -13.23
C ALA A 9 -2.17 -7.23 -14.04
N GLN A 10 -2.94 -6.27 -13.53
CA GLN A 10 -3.12 -4.96 -14.17
C GLN A 10 -1.80 -4.17 -14.22
N SER A 11 -1.00 -4.22 -13.16
CA SER A 11 0.30 -3.52 -13.13
C SER A 11 1.26 -4.07 -14.18
N ARG A 12 1.27 -5.40 -14.39
CA ARG A 12 2.02 -6.04 -15.50
C ARG A 12 1.55 -5.54 -16.87
N GLN A 13 0.24 -5.57 -17.11
CA GLN A 13 -0.34 -5.12 -18.38
C GLN A 13 -0.03 -3.64 -18.67
N PHE A 14 -0.04 -2.78 -17.65
CA PHE A 14 0.35 -1.39 -17.80
C PHE A 14 1.84 -1.22 -18.10
N ALA A 15 2.71 -1.99 -17.44
CA ALA A 15 4.15 -1.97 -17.68
C ALA A 15 4.53 -2.47 -19.09
N GLU A 16 3.76 -3.40 -19.66
CA GLU A 16 3.90 -3.83 -21.06
C GLU A 16 3.52 -2.72 -22.06
N ALA A 17 2.50 -1.91 -21.72
CA ALA A 17 2.04 -0.82 -22.57
C ALA A 17 2.95 0.41 -22.49
N MET A 18 3.51 0.72 -21.32
CA MET A 18 4.36 1.88 -21.09
C MET A 18 5.23 1.72 -19.83
N PRO A 19 6.47 2.25 -19.80
CA PRO A 19 7.28 2.28 -18.59
C PRO A 19 6.56 2.96 -17.43
N LEU A 20 6.50 2.25 -16.29
CA LEU A 20 5.98 2.80 -15.04
C LEU A 20 7.10 3.49 -14.28
N SER A 21 6.82 4.69 -13.79
CA SER A 21 7.79 5.43 -12.97
C SER A 21 7.52 5.33 -11.48
N GLY A 22 6.30 4.94 -11.09
CA GLY A 22 5.92 4.76 -9.70
C GLY A 22 4.43 4.51 -9.52
N ILE A 23 4.02 4.23 -8.28
CA ILE A 23 2.68 3.81 -7.89
C ILE A 23 2.08 4.79 -6.89
N VAL A 24 0.77 5.01 -6.99
CA VAL A 24 -0.03 5.65 -5.95
C VAL A 24 -1.03 4.62 -5.42
N LEU A 25 -1.01 4.37 -4.11
CA LEU A 25 -1.86 3.38 -3.47
C LEU A 25 -2.99 4.06 -2.70
N THR A 26 -4.22 3.90 -3.14
CA THR A 26 -5.39 4.56 -2.53
C THR A 26 -6.27 3.57 -1.76
N LYS A 27 -7.24 4.11 -0.99
CA LYS A 27 -8.26 3.36 -0.25
C LYS A 27 -7.70 2.53 0.91
N LEU A 28 -6.69 3.06 1.60
CA LEU A 28 -6.13 2.45 2.80
C LEU A 28 -6.95 2.73 4.08
N ASP A 29 -7.99 3.55 3.98
CA ASP A 29 -9.02 3.77 5.01
C ASP A 29 -10.00 2.60 5.17
N GLY A 30 -10.05 1.69 4.19
CA GLY A 30 -10.89 0.50 4.25
C GLY A 30 -10.27 -0.66 5.02
N THR A 31 -10.92 -1.83 4.98
CA THR A 31 -10.39 -3.07 5.56
C THR A 31 -9.23 -3.68 4.76
N ALA A 32 -8.88 -3.08 3.61
CA ALA A 32 -7.82 -3.55 2.75
C ALA A 32 -6.46 -3.03 3.23
N LYS A 33 -5.61 -3.92 3.72
CA LYS A 33 -4.26 -3.57 4.22
C LYS A 33 -3.23 -3.18 3.14
N GLY A 34 -3.61 -3.12 1.87
CA GLY A 34 -2.71 -2.69 0.79
C GLY A 34 -1.53 -3.64 0.44
N GLY A 35 -1.38 -4.79 1.09
CA GLY A 35 -0.20 -5.67 0.97
C GLY A 35 0.17 -6.17 -0.44
N VAL A 36 -0.76 -6.09 -1.41
CA VAL A 36 -0.45 -6.39 -2.83
C VAL A 36 0.68 -5.51 -3.37
N VAL A 37 0.82 -4.28 -2.86
CA VAL A 37 1.81 -3.32 -3.35
C VAL A 37 3.24 -3.84 -3.18
N LEU A 38 3.49 -4.68 -2.17
CA LEU A 38 4.78 -5.33 -1.94
C LEU A 38 5.16 -6.24 -3.12
N GLY A 39 4.21 -7.04 -3.60
CA GLY A 39 4.43 -7.92 -4.74
C GLY A 39 4.62 -7.15 -6.05
N ILE A 40 3.86 -6.06 -6.24
CA ILE A 40 4.01 -5.21 -7.43
C ILE A 40 5.39 -4.53 -7.43
N CYS A 41 5.83 -3.99 -6.29
CA CYS A 41 7.14 -3.33 -6.17
C CYS A 41 8.28 -4.33 -6.32
N ASP A 42 8.17 -5.53 -5.74
CA ASP A 42 9.17 -6.57 -5.92
C ASP A 42 9.28 -7.02 -7.38
N GLU A 43 8.16 -7.16 -8.07
CA GLU A 43 8.17 -7.63 -9.45
C GLU A 43 8.62 -6.57 -10.44
N LEU A 44 8.01 -5.37 -10.39
CA LEU A 44 8.18 -4.33 -11.39
C LEU A 44 9.31 -3.35 -11.04
N LYS A 45 9.87 -3.43 -9.83
CA LYS A 45 10.94 -2.55 -9.33
C LYS A 45 10.60 -1.06 -9.45
N VAL A 46 9.33 -0.72 -9.26
CA VAL A 46 8.84 0.68 -9.26
C VAL A 46 8.50 1.14 -7.85
N PRO A 47 8.81 2.40 -7.49
CA PRO A 47 8.55 2.91 -6.14
C PRO A 47 7.08 3.29 -5.94
N VAL A 48 6.58 3.08 -4.73
CA VAL A 48 5.35 3.76 -4.26
C VAL A 48 5.72 5.20 -3.91
N ARG A 49 4.95 6.16 -4.41
CA ARG A 49 5.20 7.60 -4.16
C ARG A 49 4.22 8.24 -3.20
N TYR A 50 2.96 7.80 -3.23
CA TYR A 50 1.89 8.37 -2.42
C TYR A 50 0.94 7.28 -1.94
N ILE A 51 0.31 7.53 -0.79
CA ILE A 51 -0.78 6.75 -0.24
C ILE A 51 -2.01 7.62 0.03
N GLY A 52 -3.19 7.07 -0.28
CA GLY A 52 -4.48 7.69 0.02
C GLY A 52 -5.17 6.96 1.17
N ILE A 53 -5.30 7.62 2.32
CA ILE A 53 -5.86 7.07 3.56
C ILE A 53 -7.27 7.60 3.88
N GLY A 54 -8.01 8.00 2.86
CA GLY A 54 -9.36 8.57 2.99
C GLY A 54 -9.89 9.06 1.64
N GLU A 55 -11.01 9.79 1.67
CA GLU A 55 -11.74 10.24 0.48
C GLU A 55 -11.40 11.69 0.07
N ARG A 56 -10.74 12.47 0.93
CA ARG A 56 -10.45 13.89 0.70
C ARG A 56 -9.11 14.06 0.01
N ALA A 57 -8.93 15.21 -0.64
CA ALA A 57 -7.65 15.56 -1.27
C ALA A 57 -6.49 15.58 -0.26
N ASP A 58 -6.76 16.04 0.97
CA ASP A 58 -5.79 16.09 2.07
C ASP A 58 -5.44 14.70 2.64
N ASP A 59 -6.18 13.66 2.26
CA ASP A 59 -5.91 12.27 2.67
C ASP A 59 -4.87 11.60 1.75
N LEU A 60 -4.43 12.28 0.68
CA LEU A 60 -3.30 11.85 -0.15
C LEU A 60 -1.99 12.37 0.45
N ARG A 61 -1.12 11.45 0.88
CA ARG A 61 0.14 11.75 1.56
C ARG A 61 1.33 11.10 0.85
N PRO A 62 2.55 11.65 0.96
CA PRO A 62 3.76 10.97 0.53
C PRO A 62 3.86 9.58 1.19
N PHE A 63 4.39 8.60 0.46
CA PHE A 63 4.58 7.26 0.98
C PHE A 63 5.75 7.21 1.95
N ASP A 64 5.50 6.68 3.15
CA ASP A 64 6.52 6.28 4.12
C ASP A 64 6.48 4.75 4.28
N ALA A 65 7.63 4.11 4.10
CA ALA A 65 7.71 2.64 4.12
C ALA A 65 7.66 2.07 5.54
N GLU A 66 8.17 2.79 6.53
CA GLU A 66 8.20 2.37 7.93
C GLU A 66 6.78 2.43 8.50
N GLU A 67 6.10 3.57 8.35
CA GLU A 67 4.69 3.75 8.76
C GLU A 67 3.78 2.72 8.08
N PHE A 68 4.01 2.44 6.78
CA PHE A 68 3.22 1.44 6.05
C PHE A 68 3.41 0.02 6.59
N VAL A 69 4.65 -0.39 6.90
CA VAL A 69 4.93 -1.73 7.43
C VAL A 69 4.37 -1.89 8.83
N GLU A 70 4.51 -0.89 9.69
CA GLU A 70 3.91 -0.86 11.02
C GLU A 70 2.39 -1.01 10.96
N ALA A 71 1.73 -0.24 10.09
CA ALA A 71 0.28 -0.32 9.89
C ALA A 71 -0.15 -1.68 9.30
N LEU A 72 0.65 -2.26 8.41
CA LEU A 72 0.34 -3.54 7.75
C LEU A 72 0.39 -4.72 8.73
N LEU A 73 1.48 -4.78 9.52
CA LEU A 73 1.75 -5.88 10.44
C LEU A 73 1.02 -5.72 11.78
N GLY A 74 0.68 -4.48 12.16
CA GLY A 74 0.26 -4.15 13.52
C GLY A 74 1.47 -4.18 14.44
N SER A 75 1.82 -3.05 15.06
CA SER A 75 2.92 -2.97 16.02
C SER A 75 2.82 -4.08 17.08
N ALA A 76 3.94 -4.73 17.38
CA ALA A 76 4.08 -5.77 18.40
C ALA A 76 3.94 -5.29 19.86
N ASP A 77 3.49 -4.05 20.08
CA ASP A 77 3.50 -3.39 21.40
C ASP A 77 2.09 -3.14 21.98
N SER A 78 1.07 -3.89 21.54
CA SER A 78 -0.28 -3.80 22.10
C SER A 78 -0.54 -4.69 23.33
N GLU A 79 0.49 -5.28 23.96
CA GLU A 79 0.32 -6.22 25.10
C GLU A 79 0.93 -5.79 26.46
N GLU A 80 1.36 -4.54 26.67
CA GLU A 80 2.01 -4.17 27.96
C GLU A 80 1.35 -3.06 28.80
N ASN A 81 0.08 -2.71 28.59
CA ASN A 81 -0.57 -1.69 29.45
C ASN A 81 -1.97 -2.04 29.99
N GLU A 82 -2.20 -3.31 30.33
CA GLU A 82 -3.38 -3.74 31.10
C GLU A 82 -2.98 -4.32 32.47
N ALA A 83 -1.99 -3.71 33.13
CA ALA A 83 -1.63 -4.00 34.51
C ALA A 83 -1.17 -2.73 35.25
N ALA A 84 -2.13 -1.89 35.65
CA ALA A 84 -2.00 -0.94 36.75
C ALA A 84 -3.37 -0.67 37.40
#